data_AF-A0A1W1ZMZ1-F1
#
_entry.id   AF-A0A1W1ZMZ1-F1
#
_cell.length_a   1.000
_cell.length_b   1.000
_cell.length_c   1.000
_cell.angle_alpha   90.00
_cell.angle_beta   90.00
_cell.angle_gamma   90.00
#
_symmetry.space_group_name_H-M   'P 1'
#
loop_
_entity.id
_entity.type
_entity.pdbx_description
1 polymer ?
#
loop_
_entity_poly.entity_id
_entity_poly.type
_entity_poly.pdbx_seq_one_letter_code
_entity_poly.pdbx_strand_id
1 'polypeptide(L)'
;MLSGTEECILEDLSVTGAAIVPQYGLPPAGTSAILKCEHVEAFGVVRWARHGRCGLMFDEKLPLAQVVSLRHFADHFETTERERNMERARIWVQGRSRAV
;
A
#
# COMPACT_ATOMS: atom_id res chain seq x y z
N MET A 1 5.70 -20.22 -4.76
CA MET A 1 6.29 -20.48 -3.42
C MET A 1 6.46 -19.13 -2.76
N LEU A 2 5.92 -18.89 -1.56
CA LEU A 2 6.15 -17.63 -0.84
C LEU A 2 7.60 -17.56 -0.38
N SER A 3 8.28 -16.45 -0.68
CA SER A 3 9.69 -16.22 -0.31
C SER A 3 9.87 -15.61 1.08
N GLY A 4 8.80 -15.12 1.71
CA GLY A 4 8.81 -14.54 3.04
C GLY A 4 7.54 -13.73 3.32
N THR A 5 7.44 -13.21 4.54
CA THR A 5 6.40 -12.27 4.97
C THR A 5 7.08 -11.11 5.69
N GLU A 6 6.67 -9.88 5.41
CA GLU A 6 7.12 -8.69 6.15
C GLU A 6 5.94 -7.74 6.39
N GLU A 7 6.08 -6.89 7.40
CA GLU A 7 5.13 -5.81 7.65
C GLU A 7 5.33 -4.66 6.65
N CYS A 8 4.25 -3.97 6.34
CA CYS A 8 4.27 -2.79 5.49
C CYS A 8 3.20 -1.78 5.92
N ILE A 9 3.37 -0.53 5.50
CA ILE A 9 2.32 0.49 5.61
C ILE A 9 1.51 0.46 4.32
N LEU A 10 0.19 0.28 4.43
CA LEU A 10 -0.74 0.48 3.33
C LEU A 10 -1.02 1.99 3.17
N GLU A 11 -0.48 2.61 2.11
CA GLU A 11 -0.67 4.05 1.85
C GLU A 11 -1.96 4.35 1.10
N ASP A 12 -2.31 3.52 0.11
CA ASP A 12 -3.53 3.66 -0.68
C ASP A 12 -4.04 2.29 -1.13
N LEU A 13 -5.36 2.16 -1.26
CA LEU A 13 -6.02 0.96 -1.72
C LEU A 13 -7.15 1.28 -2.70
N SER A 14 -7.14 0.56 -3.83
CA SER A 14 -8.19 0.57 -4.84
C SER A 14 -8.70 -0.85 -5.09
N VAL A 15 -9.74 -0.99 -5.92
CA VAL A 15 -10.25 -2.30 -6.33
C VAL A 15 -9.27 -3.09 -7.20
N THR A 16 -8.27 -2.45 -7.81
CA THR A 16 -7.31 -3.11 -8.73
C THR A 16 -5.90 -3.20 -8.18
N GLY A 17 -5.60 -2.56 -7.06
CA GLY A 17 -4.24 -2.54 -6.53
C GLY A 17 -4.07 -1.67 -5.31
N ALA A 18 -2.86 -1.67 -4.78
CA ALA A 18 -2.46 -0.92 -3.60
C ALA A 18 -1.09 -0.27 -3.77
N ALA A 19 -0.88 0.84 -3.07
CA ALA A 19 0.44 1.42 -2.84
C ALA A 19 0.88 1.11 -1.40
N ILE A 20 2.07 0.53 -1.24
CA ILE A 20 2.60 0.12 0.06
C ILE A 20 4.04 0.61 0.29
N VAL A 21 4.41 0.74 1.56
CA VAL A 21 5.78 1.00 2.03
C VAL A 21 6.23 -0.22 2.85
N PRO A 22 7.04 -1.12 2.27
CA PRO A 22 7.60 -2.26 2.99
C PRO A 22 8.60 -1.83 4.07
N GLN A 23 8.73 -2.62 5.13
CA GLN A 23 9.62 -2.29 6.26
C GLN A 23 11.11 -2.48 5.95
N TYR A 24 11.50 -3.56 5.25
CA TYR A 24 12.90 -3.96 5.15
C TYR A 24 13.51 -3.82 3.76
N GLY A 25 12.69 -3.79 2.70
CA GLY A 25 13.22 -3.60 1.35
C GLY A 25 12.14 -3.48 0.29
N LEU A 26 12.50 -2.86 -0.84
CA LEU A 26 11.57 -2.75 -1.96
C LEU A 26 11.63 -4.01 -2.82
N PRO A 27 10.53 -4.77 -2.95
CA PRO A 27 10.48 -5.88 -3.88
C PRO A 27 10.62 -5.36 -5.32
N PRO A 28 11.42 -6.03 -6.18
CA PRO A 28 11.55 -5.64 -7.58
C PRO A 28 10.20 -5.67 -8.33
N ALA A 29 10.12 -4.89 -9.41
CA ALA A 29 8.99 -5.02 -10.33
C ALA A 29 8.96 -6.43 -10.94
N GLY A 30 7.76 -7.00 -11.06
CA GLY A 30 7.54 -8.38 -11.49
C GLY A 30 7.46 -9.40 -10.35
N THR A 31 7.81 -9.02 -9.11
CA THR A 31 7.66 -9.90 -7.95
C THR A 31 6.18 -10.12 -7.61
N SER A 32 5.76 -11.38 -7.49
CA SER A 32 4.44 -11.75 -6.96
C SER A 32 4.39 -11.58 -5.45
N ALA A 33 3.29 -11.05 -4.94
CA ALA A 33 3.06 -10.84 -3.51
C ALA A 33 1.59 -11.06 -3.14
N ILE A 34 1.35 -11.29 -1.85
CA ILE A 34 0.02 -11.34 -1.26
C ILE A 34 -0.08 -10.18 -0.28
N LEU A 35 -1.02 -9.26 -0.49
CA LEU A 35 -1.36 -8.24 0.49
C LEU A 35 -2.41 -8.79 1.45
N LYS A 36 -2.10 -8.82 2.74
CA LYS A 36 -3.04 -9.16 3.80
C LYS A 36 -3.22 -7.97 4.73
N CYS A 37 -4.46 -7.52 4.90
CA CYS A 37 -4.84 -6.43 5.79
C CYS A 37 -6.30 -6.60 6.20
N GLU A 38 -6.56 -6.87 7.48
CA GLU A 38 -7.90 -7.16 8.01
C GLU A 38 -8.63 -8.22 7.16
N HIS A 39 -9.77 -7.86 6.54
CA HIS A 39 -10.57 -8.72 5.67
C HIS A 39 -10.13 -8.71 4.20
N VAL A 40 -9.03 -8.03 3.86
CA VAL A 40 -8.44 -8.03 2.52
C VAL A 40 -7.30 -9.04 2.45
N GLU A 41 -7.44 -10.01 1.55
CA GLU A 41 -6.36 -10.87 1.08
C GLU A 41 -6.34 -10.80 -0.45
N ALA A 42 -5.31 -10.17 -1.01
CA ALA A 42 -5.20 -9.90 -2.44
C ALA A 42 -3.90 -10.43 -3.01
N PHE A 43 -3.99 -11.29 -4.03
CA PHE A 43 -2.85 -11.76 -4.81
C PHE A 43 -2.53 -10.74 -5.89
N GLY A 44 -1.24 -10.54 -6.17
CA GLY A 44 -0.85 -9.61 -7.22
C GLY A 44 0.63 -9.62 -7.57
N VAL A 45 0.99 -8.70 -8.45
CA VAL A 45 2.36 -8.47 -8.93
C VAL A 45 2.79 -7.02 -8.72
N VAL A 46 4.02 -6.83 -8.23
CA VAL A 46 4.63 -5.51 -8.11
C VAL A 46 4.82 -4.92 -9.51
N ARG A 47 4.15 -3.79 -9.80
CA ARG A 47 4.23 -3.11 -11.11
C ARG A 47 5.31 -2.04 -11.16
N TRP A 48 5.63 -1.45 -10.01
CA TRP A 48 6.69 -0.46 -9.87
C TRP A 48 7.22 -0.48 -8.45
N ALA A 49 8.49 -0.16 -8.29
CA ALA A 49 9.15 0.03 -7.00
C ALA A 49 10.10 1.23 -7.13
N ARG A 50 9.87 2.28 -6.33
CA ARG A 50 10.65 3.53 -6.38
C ARG A 50 10.43 4.34 -5.11
N HIS A 51 11.45 5.07 -4.68
CA HIS A 51 11.36 6.01 -3.56
C HIS A 51 10.77 5.40 -2.27
N GLY A 52 11.20 4.18 -1.92
CA GLY A 52 10.73 3.48 -0.71
C GLY A 52 9.29 2.94 -0.78
N ARG A 53 8.62 3.02 -1.93
CA ARG A 53 7.26 2.49 -2.15
C ARG A 53 7.21 1.52 -3.30
N CYS A 54 6.23 0.64 -3.28
CA CYS A 54 5.88 -0.16 -4.45
C CYS A 54 4.37 -0.20 -4.68
N GLY A 55 3.99 -0.40 -5.94
CA GLY A 55 2.60 -0.58 -6.34
C GLY A 55 2.34 -2.04 -6.67
N LEU A 56 1.37 -2.62 -5.97
CA LEU A 56 0.89 -3.98 -6.21
C LEU A 56 -0.36 -3.91 -7.08
N MET A 57 -0.33 -4.54 -8.25
CA MET A 57 -1.53 -4.75 -9.09
C MET A 57 -2.12 -6.11 -8.72
N PHE A 58 -3.41 -6.13 -8.41
CA PHE A 58 -4.10 -7.36 -8.07
C PHE A 58 -4.41 -8.19 -9.31
N ASP A 59 -4.32 -9.50 -9.15
CA ASP A 59 -4.67 -10.47 -10.21
C ASP A 59 -6.18 -10.41 -10.51
N GLU A 60 -6.99 -10.19 -9.46
CA GLU A 60 -8.44 -10.01 -9.54
C GLU A 60 -8.87 -8.73 -8.84
N LYS A 61 -10.00 -8.16 -9.30
CA LYS A 61 -10.56 -6.99 -8.65
C LYS A 61 -11.10 -7.35 -7.27
N LEU A 62 -10.70 -6.59 -6.25
CA LEU A 62 -11.33 -6.67 -4.95
C LEU A 62 -12.80 -6.22 -5.03
N PRO A 63 -13.71 -6.84 -4.27
CA PRO A 63 -15.05 -6.32 -4.08
C PRO A 63 -14.99 -4.91 -3.50
N LEU A 64 -15.72 -3.97 -4.11
CA LEU A 64 -15.74 -2.58 -3.65
C LEU A 64 -16.08 -2.44 -2.16
N ALA A 65 -16.97 -3.30 -1.66
CA ALA A 65 -17.35 -3.31 -0.25
C ALA A 65 -16.15 -3.56 0.69
N GLN A 66 -15.18 -4.40 0.31
CA GLN A 66 -13.98 -4.66 1.10
C GLN A 66 -13.03 -3.45 1.14
N VAL A 67 -12.91 -2.74 0.01
CA VAL A 67 -12.11 -1.52 -0.08
C VAL A 67 -12.74 -0.41 0.77
N VAL A 68 -14.06 -0.27 0.71
CA VAL A 68 -14.79 0.74 1.48
C VAL A 68 -14.77 0.44 2.98
N SER A 69 -14.94 -0.81 3.39
CA SER A 69 -14.95 -1.14 4.83
C SER A 69 -13.62 -0.88 5.51
N LEU A 70 -12.48 -0.97 4.79
CA LEU A 70 -11.17 -0.58 5.32
C LEU A 70 -11.07 0.90 5.73
N ARG A 71 -11.85 1.80 5.11
CA ARG A 71 -11.88 3.21 5.53
C ARG A 71 -12.39 3.36 6.95
N HIS A 72 -13.42 2.61 7.33
CA HIS A 72 -13.95 2.65 8.69
C HIS A 72 -12.90 2.22 9.72
N PHE A 73 -12.05 1.24 9.40
CA PHE A 73 -10.96 0.83 10.28
C PHE A 73 -9.86 1.90 10.39
N ALA A 74 -9.50 2.54 9.28
CA ALA A 74 -8.53 3.64 9.28
C ALA A 74 -9.02 4.84 10.13
N ASP A 75 -10.30 5.17 10.04
CA ASP A 75 -10.93 6.26 10.80
C ASP A 75 -10.89 6.00 12.32
N HIS A 76 -10.91 4.73 12.76
CA HIS A 76 -10.77 4.35 14.17
C HIS A 76 -9.31 4.30 14.65
N PHE A 77 -8.33 4.36 13.76
CA PHE A 77 -6.89 4.42 14.07
C PHE A 77 -6.38 5.87 14.27
N GLU A 78 -7.27 6.87 14.17
CA GLU A 78 -6.96 8.29 13.98
C GLU A 78 -6.27 9.03 15.13
N THR A 79 -6.12 8.46 16.34
CA THR A 79 -5.53 9.24 17.45
C THR A 79 -4.00 9.43 17.29
N THR A 80 -3.32 8.59 16.50
CA THR A 80 -1.85 8.63 16.34
C THR A 80 -1.38 9.00 14.93
N GLU A 81 -2.17 8.76 13.88
CA GLU A 81 -1.70 8.83 12.48
C GLU A 81 -2.01 10.16 11.74
N ARG A 82 -2.83 11.05 12.32
CA ARG A 82 -3.20 12.35 11.73
C ARG A 82 -1.98 13.23 11.43
N GLU A 83 -0.95 13.15 12.28
CA GLU A 83 0.29 13.92 12.14
C GLU A 83 1.17 13.42 10.97
N ARG A 84 1.19 12.11 10.71
CA ARG A 84 1.97 11.49 9.63
C ARG A 84 1.31 11.65 8.26
N ASN A 85 -0.02 11.60 8.21
CA ASN A 85 -0.77 11.74 6.96
C ASN A 85 -0.63 13.16 6.37
N MET A 86 -0.66 14.20 7.22
CA MET A 86 -0.50 15.58 6.78
C MET A 86 0.88 15.86 6.17
N GLU A 87 1.95 15.25 6.68
CA GLU A 87 3.29 15.43 6.15
C GLU A 87 3.45 14.79 4.76
N ARG A 88 2.83 13.62 4.54
CA ARG A 88 2.88 12.92 3.24
C ARG A 88 2.06 13.62 2.16
N ALA A 89 0.89 14.17 2.52
CA ALA A 89 0.09 14.99 1.62
C ALA A 89 0.84 16.27 1.19
N ARG A 90 1.59 16.90 2.10
CA ARG A 90 2.44 18.06 1.79
C ARG A 90 3.56 17.72 0.81
N ILE A 91 4.22 16.58 0.98
CA ILE A 91 5.30 16.14 0.08
C ILE A 91 4.77 15.86 -1.35
N TRP A 92 3.56 15.30 -1.45
CA TRP A 92 2.91 15.02 -2.75
C TRP A 92 2.47 16.29 -3.49
N VAL A 93 1.83 17.24 -2.79
CA VAL A 93 1.39 18.52 -3.39
C VAL A 93 2.56 19.41 -3.80
N GLN A 94 3.69 19.34 -3.09
CA GLN A 94 4.86 20.18 -3.37
C GLN A 94 5.77 19.64 -4.50
N GLY A 95 5.46 18.50 -5.11
CA GLY A 95 6.26 17.93 -6.21
C GLY A 95 7.70 17.58 -5.81
N ARG A 96 7.99 17.44 -4.50
CA ARG A 96 9.35 17.18 -3.96
C ARG A 96 9.69 15.69 -3.88
N SER A 97 9.08 14.87 -4.74
CA SER A 97 9.60 13.53 -5.02
C SER A 97 10.86 13.69 -5.85
N ARG A 98 11.99 13.97 -5.20
CA ARG A 98 13.28 14.06 -5.88
C ARG A 98 13.58 12.68 -6.47
N ALA A 99 13.44 12.58 -7.79
CA ALA A 99 13.96 11.47 -8.56
C ALA A 99 15.43 11.28 -8.21
N VAL A 100 15.74 10.16 -7.56
CA VAL A 100 17.07 9.57 -7.48
C VAL A 100 16.89 8.08 -7.67
#